data_AF-A0A7X2X353-F1
#
_entry.id   AF-A0A7X2X353-F1
#
_cell.length_a   1.000
_cell.length_b   1.000
_cell.length_c   1.000
_cell.angle_alpha   90.00
_cell.angle_beta   90.00
_cell.angle_gamma   90.00
#
_symmetry.space_group_name_H-M   'P 1'
#
loop_
_entity.id
_entity.type
_entity.pdbx_description
1 polymer ?
#
loop_
_entity_poly.entity_id
_entity_poly.type
_entity_poly.pdbx_seq_one_letter_code
_entity_poly.pdbx_strand_id
1 'polypeptide(L)' 'MNNSMTIKQYTDIPFIKGAVDELNMDIKNNPGLKYEIVGYSICKDETLCITLSSILVHWEGTPFRKE' A
#
# COMPACT_ATOMS: atom_id res chain seq x y z
N MET A 1 -24.97 8.41 0.58
CA MET A 1 -24.33 7.08 0.45
C MET A 1 -23.13 7.09 1.38
N ASN A 2 -23.04 6.18 2.35
CA ASN A 2 -21.81 6.02 3.13
C ASN A 2 -20.78 5.38 2.21
N ASN A 3 -19.84 6.17 1.70
CA ASN A 3 -18.68 5.61 1.02
C ASN A 3 -17.89 4.87 2.10
N SER A 4 -17.85 3.53 2.02
CA SER A 4 -16.96 2.73 2.87
C SER A 4 -15.54 3.26 2.71
N MET A 5 -14.81 3.35 3.80
CA MET A 5 -13.53 4.04 3.87
C MET A 5 -12.51 3.07 4.48
N THR A 6 -11.47 2.70 3.73
CA THR A 6 -10.48 1.70 4.17
C THR A 6 -9.08 2.29 4.12
N ILE A 7 -8.33 2.13 5.21
CA ILE A 7 -6.90 2.43 5.26
C ILE A 7 -6.14 1.11 5.07
N LYS A 8 -5.22 1.08 4.11
CA LYS A 8 -4.31 -0.05 3.87
C LYS A 8 -2.87 0.43 3.89
N GLN A 9 -2.02 -0.31 4.60
CA GLN A 9 -0.58 -0.09 4.62
C GLN A 9 0.09 -1.10 3.68
N TYR A 10 0.95 -0.59 2.80
CA TYR A 10 1.82 -1.36 1.93
C TYR A 10 3.23 -1.28 2.50
N THR A 11 3.90 -2.40 2.68
CA THR A 11 5.24 -2.44 3.30
C THR A 11 6.13 -3.37 2.52
N ASP A 12 7.37 -2.96 2.30
CA ASP A 12 8.38 -3.82 1.72
C ASP A 12 8.59 -5.05 2.60
N ILE A 13 8.63 -6.23 1.97
CA ILE A 13 9.08 -7.46 2.59
C ILE A 13 10.43 -7.80 1.93
N PRO A 14 11.55 -7.78 2.67
CA PRO A 14 12.88 -8.02 2.12
C PRO A 14 12.89 -9.26 1.22
N PHE A 15 13.40 -9.11 0.00
CA PHE A 15 13.52 -10.18 -1.02
C PHE A 15 12.21 -10.83 -1.51
N ILE A 16 11.04 -10.36 -1.05
CA ILE A 16 9.74 -10.97 -1.38
C ILE A 16 8.84 -10.01 -2.15
N LYS A 17 8.69 -8.76 -1.68
CA LYS A 17 7.66 -7.85 -2.21
C LYS A 17 8.01 -6.38 -1.96
N GLY A 18 7.75 -5.55 -2.97
CA GLY A 18 7.81 -4.09 -2.85
C GLY A 18 6.45 -3.47 -2.48
N ALA A 19 6.44 -2.50 -1.58
CA ALA A 19 5.28 -1.69 -1.22
C ALA A 19 4.72 -0.97 -2.45
N VAL A 20 5.60 -0.41 -3.29
CA VAL A 20 5.22 0.28 -4.53
C VAL A 20 4.61 -0.70 -5.54
N ASP A 21 5.19 -1.89 -5.69
CA ASP A 21 4.69 -2.89 -6.62
C ASP A 21 3.31 -3.40 -6.21
N GLU A 22 3.11 -3.64 -4.90
CA GLU A 22 1.82 -4.04 -4.36
C GLU A 22 0.77 -2.94 -4.55
N LEU A 23 1.10 -1.69 -4.23
CA LEU A 23 0.20 -0.56 -4.42
C LEU A 23 -0.18 -0.42 -5.90
N ASN A 24 0.79 -0.48 -6.80
CA ASN A 24 0.55 -0.41 -8.24
C ASN A 24 -0.34 -1.55 -8.75
N MET A 25 -0.17 -2.75 -8.21
CA MET A 25 -1.02 -3.90 -8.54
C MET A 25 -2.47 -3.66 -8.07
N ASP A 26 -2.67 -3.16 -6.85
CA ASP A 26 -4.01 -2.86 -6.33
C ASP A 26 -4.68 -1.73 -7.12
N ILE A 27 -3.95 -0.67 -7.49
CA ILE A 27 -4.46 0.42 -8.35
C ILE A 27 -4.93 -0.13 -9.69
N LYS A 28 -4.12 -0.98 -10.34
CA LYS A 28 -4.47 -1.60 -11.64
C LYS A 28 -5.70 -2.48 -11.53
N ASN A 29 -5.84 -3.21 -10.43
CA ASN A 29 -6.96 -4.11 -10.21
C ASN A 29 -8.26 -3.38 -9.80
N ASN A 30 -8.17 -2.13 -9.35
CA ASN A 30 -9.32 -1.34 -8.87
C ASN A 30 -9.41 0.03 -9.57
N PRO A 31 -9.54 0.09 -10.91
CA PRO A 31 -9.48 1.35 -11.67
C PRO A 31 -10.61 2.35 -11.35
N GLY A 32 -11.68 1.90 -10.69
CA GLY A 32 -12.81 2.74 -10.29
C GLY A 32 -12.78 3.22 -8.83
N LEU A 33 -11.81 2.77 -8.02
CA LEU A 33 -11.67 3.21 -6.64
C LEU A 33 -10.73 4.41 -6.59
N LYS A 34 -11.18 5.49 -5.93
CA LYS A 34 -10.28 6.59 -5.60
C LYS A 34 -9.39 6.19 -4.44
N TYR A 35 -8.17 6.69 -4.45
CA TYR A 35 -7.21 6.49 -3.38
C TYR A 35 -6.39 7.75 -3.16
N GLU A 36 -5.89 7.89 -1.95
CA GLU A 36 -5.03 8.98 -1.51
C GLU A 36 -3.87 8.39 -0.70
N ILE A 37 -2.64 8.77 -1.04
CA ILE A 37 -1.48 8.43 -0.21
C ILE A 37 -1.48 9.40 0.98
N VAL A 38 -1.72 8.88 2.18
CA VAL A 38 -1.86 9.68 3.42
C VAL A 38 -0.63 9.61 4.32
N GLY A 39 0.34 8.75 3.99
CA GLY A 39 1.60 8.69 4.69
C GLY A 39 2.62 7.85 3.95
N TYR A 40 3.90 8.15 4.15
CA TYR A 40 5.00 7.32 3.70
C TYR A 40 6.11 7.32 4.76
N SER A 41 6.84 6.22 4.85
CA SER A 41 7.98 6.06 5.73
C SER A 41 9.07 5.25 5.03
N ILE A 42 10.32 5.57 5.31
CA ILE A 42 11.48 4.84 4.82
C ILE A 42 12.35 4.50 6.03
N CYS A 43 12.69 3.24 6.17
CA CYS A 43 13.63 2.72 7.14
C CYS A 43 14.86 2.20 6.39
N LYS A 44 16.05 2.55 6.88
CA LYS A 44 17.31 1.95 6.42
C LYS A 44 17.82 1.05 7.52
N ASP A 45 18.07 -0.21 7.18
CA ASP A 45 18.78 -1.13 8.06
C ASP A 45 20.23 -1.19 7.59
N GLU A 46 21.12 -0.54 8.34
CA GLU A 46 22.56 -0.50 8.04
C GLU A 46 23.24 -1.86 8.23
N THR A 47 22.68 -2.73 9.08
CA THR A 47 23.24 -4.06 9.35
C THR A 47 23.00 -4.99 8.15
N LEU A 48 21.80 -4.90 7.57
CA LEU A 48 21.40 -5.71 6.42
C LEU A 48 21.66 -5.01 5.07
N CYS A 49 22.11 -3.75 5.08
CA CYS A 49 22.28 -2.92 3.88
C CYS A 49 21.00 -2.88 3.02
N ILE A 50 19.83 -2.82 3.66
CA ILE A 50 18.54 -2.76 2.98
C ILE A 50 17.83 -1.44 3.27
N THR A 51 17.02 -1.01 2.31
CA THR A 51 16.06 0.08 2.48
C THR A 51 14.66 -0.50 2.37
N LEU A 52 13.84 -0.24 3.38
CA LEU A 52 12.44 -0.66 3.43
C LEU A 52 11.55 0.58 3.42
N SER A 53 10.50 0.52 2.62
CA SER A 53 9.48 1.53 2.50
C SER A 53 8.15 1.03 3.04
N SER A 54 7.37 1.96 3.55
CA SER A 54 5.97 1.72 3.87
C SER A 54 5.13 2.90 3.39
N ILE A 55 3.99 2.60 2.78
CA ILE A 55 3.07 3.57 2.20
C ILE A 55 1.70 3.32 2.82
N LEU A 56 1.13 4.35 3.43
CA LEU A 56 -0.22 4.32 3.97
C LEU A 56 -1.16 4.96 2.96
N VAL A 57 -2.15 4.19 2.50
CA VAL A 57 -3.09 4.63 1.49
C VAL A 57 -4.50 4.54 2.03
N HIS A 58 -5.23 5.60 1.77
CA HIS A 58 -6.62 5.76 2.08
C HIS A 58 -7.46 5.51 0.83
N TRP A 59 -8.40 4.57 0.87
CA TRP A 59 -9.22 4.15 -0.27
C TRP A 59 -10.70 4.50 -0.06
N GLU A 60 -11.32 5.10 -1.07
CA GLU A 60 -12.77 5.29 -1.15
C GLU A 60 -13.43 3.97 -1.56
N GLY A 61 -13.58 3.07 -0.60
CA GLY A 61 -14.17 1.75 -0.75
C GLY A 61 -13.42 0.73 0.09
N THR A 62 -13.63 -0.54 -0.20
CA THR A 62 -12.80 -1.63 0.34
C THR A 62 -12.08 -2.27 -0.84
N PRO A 63 -10.81 -1.91 -1.12
CA PRO A 63 -10.04 -2.54 -2.18
C PRO A 63 -9.86 -4.02 -1.82
N PHE A 64 -10.42 -4.90 -2.65
CA PHE A 64 -10.57 -6.34 -2.41
C PHE A 64 -11.20 -6.73 -1.06
N ARG A 65 -12.47 -7.19 -1.10
CA ARG A 65 -12.87 -8.31 -0.22
C ARG A 65 -12.24 -9.56 -0.84
N LYS A 66 -11.26 -10.18 -0.17
CA LYS A 66 -11.00 -11.61 -0.41
C LYS A 66 -12.24 -12.36 0.07
N GLU A 67 -12.94 -13.04 -0.82
CA GLU A 67 -13.69 -14.24 -0.46
C GLU A 67 -12.70 -15.37 -0.10
#